data_AF-A0A2V2PL35-F1
#
_entry.id   AF-A0A2V2PL35-F1
#
_cell.length_a   1.000
_cell.length_b   1.000
_cell.length_c   1.000
_cell.angle_alpha   90.00
_cell.angle_beta   90.00
_cell.angle_gamma   90.00
#
_symmetry.space_group_name_H-M   'P 1'
#
loop_
_entity.id
_entity.type
_entity.pdbx_description
1 polymer ?
#
loop_
_entity_poly.entity_id
_entity_poly.type
_entity_poly.pdbx_seq_one_letter_code
_entity_poly.pdbx_strand_id
1 'polypeptide(L)' 'GSGAVPLPPLGRLGAAEEVARAALFLATEATFTTGARLPVDGGLARPCTRPPSPPRLPSGNLEHTP' A
#
# COMPACT_ATOMS: atom_id res chain seq x y z
N GLY A 1 13.45 -22.21 -3.05
CA GLY A 1 13.01 -22.47 -1.68
C GLY A 1 12.17 -21.31 -1.21
N SER A 2 10.98 -21.62 -0.68
CA SER A 2 9.95 -20.74 -0.08
C SER A 2 9.34 -19.66 -1.00
N GLY A 3 8.33 -20.08 -1.79
CA GLY A 3 7.41 -19.16 -2.46
C GLY A 3 6.45 -18.55 -1.45
N ALA A 4 6.93 -17.58 -0.66
CA ALA A 4 6.07 -16.81 0.22
C ALA A 4 5.16 -15.92 -0.63
N VAL A 5 3.85 -16.17 -0.57
CA VAL A 5 2.85 -15.30 -1.20
C VAL A 5 2.94 -13.95 -0.49
N PRO A 6 3.21 -12.84 -1.22
CA PRO A 6 3.29 -11.52 -0.61
C PRO A 6 1.95 -11.18 0.04
N LEU A 7 1.97 -10.85 1.33
CA LEU A 7 0.81 -10.28 1.99
C LEU A 7 0.62 -8.83 1.54
N PRO A 8 -0.63 -8.34 1.46
CA PRO A 8 -0.88 -6.93 1.21
C PRO A 8 -0.25 -6.06 2.30
N PRO A 9 0.01 -4.76 2.05
CA PRO A 9 0.47 -3.80 3.06
C PRO A 9 -0.34 -3.81 4.36
N LEU A 10 -1.63 -4.16 4.26
CA LEU A 10 -2.53 -4.35 5.40
C LEU A 10 -2.12 -5.51 6.34
N GLY A 11 -1.18 -6.36 5.92
CA GLY A 11 -0.58 -7.43 6.73
C GLY A 11 -1.44 -8.70 6.89
N ARG A 12 -2.60 -8.78 6.22
CA ARG A 12 -3.49 -9.95 6.25
C ARG A 12 -4.16 -10.18 4.90
N LEU A 13 -4.57 -11.41 4.63
CA LEU A 13 -5.49 -11.69 3.53
C LEU A 13 -6.88 -11.10 3.83
N GLY A 14 -7.52 -10.57 2.80
CA GLY A 14 -8.89 -10.08 2.88
C GLY A 14 -9.91 -11.23 2.91
N ALA A 15 -11.08 -10.95 3.48
CA ALA A 15 -12.24 -11.83 3.52
C ALA A 15 -13.27 -11.42 2.45
N ALA A 16 -14.13 -12.37 2.05
CA ALA A 16 -15.15 -12.11 1.03
C ALA A 16 -16.13 -10.99 1.45
N GLU A 17 -16.37 -10.85 2.75
CA GLU A 17 -17.23 -9.84 3.35
C GLU A 17 -16.72 -8.40 3.13
N GLU A 18 -15.42 -8.21 2.91
CA GLU A 18 -14.86 -6.90 2.58
C GLU A 18 -15.22 -6.50 1.15
N VAL A 19 -15.17 -7.45 0.22
CA VAL A 19 -15.62 -7.24 -1.17
C VAL A 19 -17.13 -7.01 -1.20
N ALA A 20 -17.91 -7.81 -0.47
CA ALA A 20 -19.36 -7.66 -0.40
C ALA A 20 -19.77 -6.29 0.13
N ARG A 21 -19.11 -5.80 1.19
CA ARG A 21 -19.37 -4.45 1.74
C ARG A 21 -18.97 -3.34 0.78
N ALA A 22 -17.86 -3.48 0.05
CA ALA A 22 -17.47 -2.52 -0.97
C ALA A 22 -18.46 -2.48 -2.14
N ALA A 23 -18.94 -3.65 -2.59
CA ALA A 23 -19.98 -3.74 -3.61
C ALA A 23 -21.30 -3.11 -3.14
N LEU A 24 -21.71 -3.37 -1.89
CA LEU A 24 -22.89 -2.74 -1.29
C LEU A 24 -22.75 -1.22 -1.26
N PHE A 25 -21.61 -0.70 -0.79
CA PHE A 25 -21.33 0.74 -0.81
C PHE A 25 -21.47 1.34 -2.22
N LEU A 26 -20.87 0.70 -3.23
CA LEU A 26 -20.98 1.15 -4.62
C LEU A 26 -22.43 1.12 -5.14
N ALA A 27 -23.22 0.15 -4.70
CA ALA A 27 -24.59 -0.03 -5.14
C ALA A 27 -25.60 0.91 -4.45
N THR A 28 -25.34 1.31 -3.20
CA THR A 28 -26.32 2.06 -2.39
C THR A 28 -25.89 3.48 -2.05
N GLU A 29 -24.62 3.69 -1.73
CA GLU A 29 -24.16 4.98 -1.19
C GLU A 29 -23.42 5.83 -2.23
N ALA A 30 -22.72 5.20 -3.18
CA ALA A 30 -21.88 5.90 -4.16
C ALA A 30 -22.68 6.53 -5.32
N THR A 31 -23.73 7.29 -4.99
CA THR A 31 -24.77 7.79 -5.92
C THR A 31 -24.27 8.69 -7.06
N PHE A 32 -23.09 9.27 -6.94
CA PHE A 32 -22.46 10.10 -7.98
C PHE A 32 -21.16 9.49 -8.54
N THR A 33 -20.92 8.21 -8.28
CA THR A 33 -19.72 7.50 -8.77
C THR A 33 -20.11 6.55 -9.90
N THR A 34 -19.45 6.68 -11.04
CA THR A 34 -19.60 5.74 -12.17
C THR A 34 -18.28 5.63 -12.94
N GLY A 35 -18.08 4.50 -13.63
CA GLY A 35 -16.86 4.23 -14.42
C GLY A 35 -15.56 4.06 -13.61
N ALA A 36 -15.62 4.21 -12.29
CA ALA A 36 -14.46 4.06 -11.40
C ALA A 36 -14.20 2.58 -11.07
N ARG A 37 -12.91 2.23 -10.92
CA ARG A 37 -12.48 0.94 -10.36
C ARG A 37 -12.07 1.16 -8.91
N LEU A 38 -12.71 0.45 -7.98
CA LEU A 38 -12.39 0.48 -6.55
C LEU A 38 -11.59 -0.78 -6.17
N PRO A 39 -10.27 -0.69 -5.90
CA PRO A 39 -9.49 -1.82 -5.42
C PRO A 39 -9.90 -2.21 -4.00
N VAL A 40 -10.10 -3.51 -3.76
CA VAL A 40 -10.42 -4.09 -2.45
C VAL A 40 -9.43 -5.22 -2.16
N ASP A 41 -8.16 -4.88 -2.04
CA ASP A 41 -7.04 -5.84 -2.01
C ASP A 41 -6.04 -5.58 -0.86
N GLY A 42 -6.38 -4.71 0.09
CA GLY A 42 -5.49 -4.31 1.18
C GLY A 42 -4.22 -3.57 0.71
N GLY A 43 -4.20 -3.06 -0.52
CA GLY A 43 -3.06 -2.35 -1.11
C GLY A 43 -2.08 -3.27 -1.84
N LEU A 44 -2.44 -4.52 -2.14
CA LEU A 44 -1.55 -5.48 -2.80
C LEU A 44 -1.10 -5.02 -4.19
N ALA A 45 -2.01 -4.46 -4.99
CA ALA A 45 -1.72 -4.00 -6.35
C ALA A 45 -0.93 -2.69 -6.38
N ARG A 46 -0.99 -1.91 -5.30
CA ARG A 46 -0.29 -0.62 -5.15
C ARG A 46 0.37 -0.55 -3.78
N PRO A 47 1.42 -1.36 -3.54
CA PRO A 47 2.13 -1.30 -2.28
C PRO A 47 2.70 0.12 -2.14
N CYS A 48 2.62 0.70 -0.93
CA CYS A 48 3.39 1.90 -0.63
C CYS A 48 4.86 1.55 -0.88
N THR A 49 5.38 1.95 -2.03
CA THR A 49 6.79 1.78 -2.32
C THR A 49 7.51 2.63 -1.28
N ARG A 50 8.27 2.00 -0.41
CA ARG A 50 9.16 2.76 0.48
C ARG A 50 10.02 3.62 -0.45
N PRO A 51 10.04 4.96 -0.28
CA PRO A 51 10.93 5.79 -1.08
C PRO A 51 12.37 5.26 -0.91
N PRO A 52 13.23 5.35 -1.94
CA PRO A 52 14.61 4.91 -1.82
C PRO A 52 15.21 5.57 -0.57
N SER A 53 15.88 4.77 0.27
CA SER A 53 16.56 5.32 1.44
C SER A 53 17.52 6.41 0.96
N PRO A 54 17.54 7.60 1.60
CA PRO A 54 18.45 8.66 1.18
C PRO A 54 19.89 8.13 1.17
N PRO A 55 20.75 8.64 0.28
CA PRO A 55 22.17 8.28 0.31
C PRO A 55 22.70 8.52 1.72
N ARG A 56 23.39 7.51 2.27
CA ARG A 56 23.98 7.61 3.60
C ARG A 56 25.02 8.73 3.51
N LEU A 57 24.73 9.89 4.09
CA LEU A 57 25.72 10.95 4.16
C LEU A 57 26.93 10.41 4.93
N PRO A 58 28.16 10.64 4.44
CA PRO A 58 29.34 10.27 5.21
C PRO A 58 29.23 10.91 6.59
N SER A 59 29.24 10.09 7.64
CA SER A 59 29.34 10.56 9.01
C SER A 59 30.61 11.42 9.07
N GLY A 60 30.46 12.67 9.48
CA GLY A 60 31.36 13.75 9.09
C GLY A 60 32.84 13.49 9.31
N ASN A 61 33.65 14.02 8.40
CA ASN A 61 34.86 14.72 8.78
C ASN A 61 34.54 16.21 8.67
N LEU A 62 33.92 16.79 9.69
CA LEU A 62 34.13 18.20 9.96
C LEU A 62 35.54 18.28 10.54
N GLU A 63 36.51 18.14 9.64
CA GLU A 63 37.90 18.40 9.92
C GLU A 63 37.98 19.83 10.45
N HIS A 64 38.41 19.91 11.71
CA HIS A 64 38.72 21.12 12.43
C HIS A 64 39.88 21.77 11.67
N THR A 65 39.58 22.66 10.72
CA THR A 65 40.61 23.49 10.09
C THR A 65 41.17 24.40 11.19
N PRO A 66 42.49 24.37 11.47
CA PRO A 66 43.12 25.25 12.45
C PRO A 66 43.08 26.72 12.03
#